data_AF-A0A9D6ZAP5-F1
#
_entry.id   AF-A0A9D6ZAP5-F1
#
_cell.length_a   1.000
_cell.length_b   1.000
_cell.length_c   1.000
_cell.angle_alpha   90.00
_cell.angle_beta   90.00
_cell.angle_gamma   90.00
#
_symmetry.space_group_name_H-M   'P 1'
#
loop_
_entity.id
_entity.type
_entity.pdbx_description
1 polymer ?
#
loop_
_entity_poly.entity_id
_entity_poly.type
_entity_poly.pdbx_seq_one_letter_code
_entity_poly.pdbx_strand_id
1 'polypeptide(L)'
;MRTVQEIEQQAERAWARGQLEERERNRRAELSRPPSPNDARLLRPTLVRVLKGFCVQGKLVELGATITLQRHDAESLAALGKVELL
;
A
#
# COMPACT_ATOMS: atom_id res chain seq x y z
N MET A 1 1.89 49.59 -24.37
CA MET A 1 1.51 49.60 -22.94
C MET A 1 0.63 48.39 -22.71
N ARG A 2 1.08 47.39 -21.93
CA ARG A 2 0.26 46.21 -21.62
C ARG A 2 -0.79 46.61 -20.59
N THR A 3 -2.03 46.21 -20.83
CA THR A 3 -3.19 46.60 -20.02
C THR A 3 -3.13 45.86 -18.69
N VAL A 4 -3.46 46.53 -17.57
CA VAL A 4 -3.43 45.95 -16.21
C VAL A 4 -4.17 44.60 -16.15
N GLN A 5 -5.25 44.46 -16.92
CA GLN A 5 -6.02 43.21 -17.07
C GLN A 5 -5.21 42.02 -17.63
N GLU A 6 -4.24 42.24 -18.52
CA GLU A 6 -3.39 41.15 -19.04
C GLU A 6 -2.41 40.64 -17.98
N ILE A 7 -1.97 41.51 -17.06
CA ILE A 7 -1.07 41.15 -15.97
C ILE A 7 -1.80 40.33 -14.91
N GLU A 8 -3.03 40.73 -14.56
CA GLU A 8 -3.89 40.00 -13.62
C GLU A 8 -4.24 38.59 -14.15
N GLN A 9 -4.62 38.46 -15.42
CA GLN A 9 -4.89 37.16 -16.02
C GLN A 9 -3.65 36.26 -16.11
N GLN A 10 -2.46 36.81 -16.31
CA GLN A 10 -1.22 36.04 -16.30
C GLN A 10 -0.86 35.56 -14.89
N ALA A 11 -1.09 36.39 -13.87
CA ALA A 11 -0.86 36.04 -12.47
C ALA A 11 -1.80 34.91 -12.01
N GLU A 12 -3.09 34.95 -12.35
CA GLU A 12 -4.03 33.87 -12.04
C GLU A 12 -3.63 32.54 -12.70
N ARG A 13 -3.23 32.57 -13.98
CA ARG A 13 -2.78 31.37 -14.71
C ARG A 13 -1.47 30.81 -14.16
N ALA A 14 -0.58 31.66 -13.64
CA ALA A 14 0.64 31.21 -12.99
C ALA A 14 0.33 30.57 -11.63
N TRP A 15 -0.57 31.17 -10.85
CA TRP A 15 -0.99 30.64 -9.55
C TRP A 15 -1.73 29.31 -9.66
N ALA A 16 -2.64 29.17 -10.63
CA ALA A 16 -3.35 27.92 -10.91
C ALA A 16 -2.40 26.78 -11.33
N ARG A 17 -1.34 27.10 -12.10
CA ARG A 17 -0.31 26.13 -12.48
C ARG A 17 0.51 25.66 -11.29
N GLY A 18 0.94 26.58 -10.41
CA GLY A 18 1.66 26.23 -9.18
C GLY A 18 0.86 25.31 -8.26
N GLN A 19 -0.44 25.54 -8.12
CA GLN A 19 -1.35 24.69 -7.34
C GLN A 19 -1.48 23.26 -7.91
N LEU A 20 -1.50 23.12 -9.24
CA LEU A 20 -1.54 21.81 -9.91
C LEU A 20 -0.23 21.03 -9.71
N GLU A 21 0.92 21.70 -9.87
CA GLU A 21 2.23 21.07 -9.65
C GLU A 21 2.43 20.65 -8.19
N GLU A 22 1.97 21.46 -7.23
CA GLU A 22 2.04 21.13 -5.81
C GLU A 22 1.14 19.94 -5.44
N ARG A 23 -0.08 19.88 -6.00
CA ARG A 23 -0.97 18.71 -5.85
C ARG A 23 -0.36 17.45 -6.44
N GLU A 24 0.25 17.53 -7.62
CA GLU A 24 0.85 16.36 -8.25
C GLU A 24 2.11 15.90 -7.51
N ARG A 25 2.91 16.83 -7.01
CA ARG A 25 4.06 16.53 -6.13
C ARG A 25 3.60 15.86 -4.83
N ASN A 26 2.55 16.35 -4.19
CA ASN A 26 1.98 15.75 -2.99
C ASN A 26 1.40 14.36 -3.27
N ARG A 27 0.69 14.19 -4.39
CA ARG A 27 0.15 12.89 -4.81
C ARG A 27 1.25 11.86 -5.06
N ARG A 28 2.35 12.25 -5.72
CA ARG A 28 3.52 11.38 -5.91
C ARG A 28 4.19 11.03 -4.58
N ALA A 29 4.30 11.99 -3.67
CA ALA A 29 4.86 11.76 -2.34
C ALA A 29 4.00 10.77 -1.53
N GLU A 30 2.67 10.89 -1.56
CA GLU A 30 1.74 9.96 -0.92
C GLU A 30 1.82 8.54 -1.51
N LEU A 31 1.89 8.40 -2.84
CA LEU A 31 2.01 7.10 -3.50
C LEU A 31 3.37 6.43 -3.26
N SER A 32 4.43 7.22 -3.07
CA SER A 32 5.77 6.72 -2.79
C SER A 32 6.00 6.38 -1.32
N ARG A 33 5.08 6.77 -0.42
CA ARG A 33 5.21 6.40 0.99
C ARG A 33 5.01 4.90 1.11
N PRO A 34 5.97 4.18 1.73
CA PRO A 34 5.71 2.79 2.08
C PRO A 34 4.45 2.75 2.96
N PRO A 35 3.60 1.72 2.80
CA PRO A 35 2.46 1.54 3.69
C PRO A 35 2.95 1.60 5.14
N SER A 36 2.20 2.28 5.99
CA SER A 36 2.57 2.42 7.40
C SER A 36 2.78 1.02 7.97
N PRO A 37 3.91 0.74 8.66
CA PRO A 37 4.18 -0.59 9.21
C PRO A 37 3.12 -1.05 10.23
N ASN A 38 2.25 -0.14 10.69
CA ASN A 38 1.12 -0.41 11.57
C ASN A 38 -0.25 -0.29 10.89
N ASP A 39 -0.33 -0.49 9.58
CA ASP A 39 -1.64 -0.51 8.90
C ASP A 39 -2.49 -1.67 9.46
N ALA A 40 -3.57 -1.31 10.17
CA ALA A 40 -4.43 -2.25 10.88
C ALA A 40 -5.03 -3.33 9.96
N ARG A 41 -5.09 -3.07 8.64
CA ARG A 41 -5.56 -4.03 7.64
C ARG A 41 -4.57 -5.16 7.40
N LEU A 42 -3.27 -4.87 7.48
CA LEU A 42 -2.17 -5.84 7.26
C LEU A 42 -1.91 -6.71 8.50
N LEU A 43 -2.19 -6.15 9.68
CA LEU A 43 -2.01 -6.81 10.98
C LEU A 43 -3.21 -7.71 11.37
N ARG A 44 -4.26 -7.76 10.55
CA ARG A 44 -5.46 -8.56 10.86
C ARG A 44 -5.09 -10.06 10.87
N PRO A 45 -5.39 -10.79 11.96
CA PRO A 45 -5.21 -12.23 11.99
C PRO A 45 -6.17 -12.89 10.98
N THR A 46 -5.65 -13.84 10.21
CA THR A 46 -6.36 -14.56 9.16
C THR A 46 -6.11 -16.05 9.32
N LEU A 47 -7.17 -16.84 9.21
CA LEU A 47 -7.10 -18.30 9.28
C LEU A 47 -6.63 -18.84 7.91
N VAL A 48 -5.70 -19.77 7.92
CA VAL A 48 -5.19 -20.40 6.70
C VAL A 48 -5.09 -21.90 6.84
N ARG A 49 -5.31 -22.62 5.74
CA ARG A 49 -5.06 -24.05 5.61
C ARG A 49 -3.71 -24.28 4.95
N VAL A 50 -2.90 -25.15 5.52
CA VAL A 50 -1.55 -25.42 5.03
C VAL A 50 -1.59 -26.46 3.91
N LEU A 51 -1.13 -26.08 2.73
CA LEU A 51 -1.09 -26.92 1.52
C LEU A 51 0.28 -27.56 1.28
N LYS A 52 1.35 -27.00 1.86
CA LYS A 52 2.72 -27.56 1.83
C LYS A 52 3.39 -27.25 3.15
N GLY A 53 4.14 -28.20 3.72
CA GLY A 53 4.86 -27.97 4.97
C GLY A 53 5.89 -26.84 4.86
N PHE A 54 6.00 -26.00 5.88
CA PHE A 54 6.99 -24.92 5.97
C PHE A 54 7.35 -24.63 7.43
N CYS A 55 8.41 -23.85 7.63
CA CYS A 55 8.83 -23.46 8.98
C CYS A 55 8.43 -22.01 9.28
N VAL A 56 7.83 -21.78 10.45
CA VAL A 56 7.58 -20.45 11.02
C VAL A 56 8.38 -20.33 12.30
N GLN A 57 9.29 -19.36 12.37
CA GLN A 57 10.14 -19.14 13.55
C GLN A 57 10.87 -20.42 14.02
N GLY A 58 11.32 -21.25 13.08
CA GLY A 58 12.00 -22.52 13.37
C GLY A 58 11.09 -23.68 13.77
N LYS A 59 9.76 -23.49 13.83
CA LYS A 59 8.78 -24.57 14.06
C LYS A 59 8.20 -25.05 12.75
N LEU A 60 8.17 -26.37 12.56
CA LEU A 60 7.54 -26.99 11.40
C LEU A 60 6.02 -26.86 11.51
N VAL A 61 5.41 -26.42 10.42
CA VAL A 61 3.96 -26.40 10.24
C VAL A 61 3.61 -27.55 9.30
N GLU A 62 2.77 -28.46 9.79
CA GLU A 62 2.39 -29.67 9.07
C GLU A 62 1.37 -29.40 7.96
N LEU A 63 1.43 -30.25 6.93
CA LEU A 63 0.46 -30.26 5.84
C LEU A 63 -0.96 -30.51 6.40
N GLY A 64 -1.94 -29.75 5.92
CA GLY A 64 -3.35 -29.89 6.34
C GLY A 64 -3.69 -29.20 7.66
N ALA A 65 -2.69 -28.70 8.40
CA ALA A 65 -2.94 -27.92 9.60
C ALA A 65 -3.68 -26.62 9.27
N THR A 66 -4.51 -26.18 10.22
CA THR A 66 -5.16 -24.86 10.16
C THR A 66 -4.52 -23.96 11.21
N ILE A 67 -3.95 -22.84 10.77
CA ILE A 67 -3.23 -21.91 11.65
C ILE A 67 -3.71 -20.48 11.42
N THR A 68 -3.44 -19.61 12.39
CA THR A 68 -3.69 -18.17 12.27
C THR A 68 -2.39 -17.43 11.98
N LEU A 69 -2.38 -16.61 10.95
CA LEU A 69 -1.25 -15.75 10.57
C LEU A 69 -1.70 -14.30 10.44
N GLN A 70 -0.76 -13.37 10.42
CA GLN A 70 -1.08 -12.01 10.00
C GLN A 70 -1.43 -12.01 8.51
N ARG A 71 -2.35 -11.14 8.09
CA ARG A 71 -2.88 -11.15 6.73
C ARG A 71 -1.78 -11.01 5.66
N HIS A 72 -0.81 -10.14 5.88
CA HIS A 72 0.28 -9.94 4.93
C HIS A 72 1.14 -11.21 4.73
N ASP A 73 1.42 -11.95 5.81
CA ASP A 73 2.12 -13.25 5.75
C ASP A 73 1.27 -14.29 5.04
N ALA A 74 -0.04 -14.34 5.35
CA ALA A 74 -0.98 -15.26 4.74
C ALA A 74 -1.09 -15.04 3.23
N GLU A 75 -1.20 -13.80 2.77
CA GLU A 75 -1.22 -13.44 1.35
C GLU A 75 0.10 -13.81 0.65
N SER A 76 1.24 -13.53 1.30
CA SER A 76 2.57 -13.90 0.77
C SER A 76 2.74 -15.42 0.63
N LEU A 77 2.31 -16.19 1.63
CA LEU A 77 2.39 -17.66 1.60
C LEU A 77 1.36 -18.27 0.64
N ALA A 78 0.20 -17.63 0.46
CA ALA A 78 -0.79 -18.04 -0.52
C ALA A 78 -0.28 -17.81 -1.95
N ALA A 79 0.37 -16.68 -2.22
CA ALA A 79 1.02 -16.42 -3.50
C ALA A 79 2.12 -17.45 -3.84
N LEU A 80 2.79 -18.00 -2.82
CA LEU A 80 3.77 -19.08 -2.96
C LEU A 80 3.13 -20.49 -3.06
N GLY A 81 1.80 -20.60 -2.96
CA GLY A 81 1.08 -21.87 -3.00
C GLY A 81 1.39 -22.78 -1.82
N LYS A 82 1.75 -22.21 -0.66
CA LYS A 82 2.01 -22.97 0.58
C LYS A 82 0.80 -23.06 1.48
N VAL A 83 -0.10 -22.09 1.40
CA VAL A 83 -1.33 -22.02 2.21
C VAL A 83 -2.52 -21.57 1.37
N GLU A 84 -3.72 -21.80 1.88
CA GLU A 84 -4.99 -21.31 1.35
C GLU A 84 -5.68 -20.46 2.42
N LEU A 85 -6.19 -19.29 2.01
CA LEU A 85 -6.94 -18.39 2.88
C LEU A 85 -8.34 -18.97 3.12
N LEU A 86 -8.74 -19.06 4.40
CA LEU A 86 -10.08 -19.50 4.82
C LEU A 86 -10.96 -18.30 5.17
#